data_AF-E6N6T0-F1
#
_entry.id   AF-E6N6T0-F1
#
_cell.length_a   1.000
_cell.length_b   1.000
_cell.length_c   1.000
_cell.angle_alpha   90.00
_cell.angle_beta   90.00
_cell.angle_gamma   90.00
#
_symmetry.space_group_name_H-M   'P 1'
#
loop_
_entity.id
_entity.type
_entity.pdbx_description
1 polymer ?
#
loop_
_entity_poly.entity_id
_entity_poly.type
_entity_poly.pdbx_seq_one_letter_code
_entity_poly.pdbx_strand_id
1 'polypeptide(L)'
;MIPKNIKREHVIKAIEEIEKAGIREGRTSKKFLLEHNGKYYPPKYIISLANKYANGIELDSSEFSGGNETNSFLSALGFKIVKKQFMWEFTSKPLKEKRKQIHLKAKHDERCPKCKEAVGKLLGKIYGKVEQDFKFKVGTHPEEFKNTPYFEKLVEIYEALQNHRGFKEFVKAKTLPPCDFFVPNPGFIVEFDESQHFTPLREMTLDLYPELELGFDKRRWLTLCEQIKARDNNPPYRDEQRAWYDTLRDFLPAIKDLKPTVRLFAKDFVWCNLNPDNPADIERFEGILRGESKSWKIEVKEDPNSFLARIIIDGKWSGISKDAKRLLENVYEKFQKGKRVKFLITCGGFIQFDWPKSVSPQGIGDNKNPNRKALNMLVEEAKKCAKNVLSNELKEKLREVTDYITLGADSYLNKDNLTKPHIELVLLVDLKTGEISHWTGKSYPTSMQQEGLVRISEELLETHFVKLPEVGRVMLLGCHDLKMFDPRHYKRLNLSKWRKNTIKQMHKIAKSEEPILVLHHPHTTVKIRTWGNAWNYLRKILPSVNRFLGAGV
;
A
#
# COMPACT_ATOMS: atom_id res chain seq x y z
N MET A 1 -16.12 43.27 -18.87
CA MET A 1 -16.14 42.18 -19.87
C MET A 1 -14.92 42.35 -20.77
N ILE A 2 -14.33 41.27 -21.27
CA ILE A 2 -13.10 41.37 -22.10
C ILE A 2 -13.41 42.01 -23.47
N PRO A 3 -12.68 43.07 -23.91
CA PRO A 3 -12.88 43.69 -25.21
C PRO A 3 -12.62 42.73 -26.38
N LYS A 4 -13.58 42.65 -27.31
CA LYS A 4 -13.55 41.70 -28.44
C LYS A 4 -12.50 42.04 -29.51
N ASN A 5 -11.97 43.26 -29.51
CA ASN A 5 -10.93 43.69 -30.44
C ASN A 5 -9.51 43.24 -30.03
N ILE A 6 -9.35 42.61 -28.86
CA ILE A 6 -8.09 41.96 -28.48
C ILE A 6 -7.89 40.73 -29.36
N LYS A 7 -6.88 40.78 -30.24
CA LYS A 7 -6.49 39.71 -31.14
C LYS A 7 -5.30 38.92 -30.60
N ARG A 8 -5.03 37.78 -31.23
CA ARG A 8 -3.92 36.87 -30.89
C ARG A 8 -2.56 37.59 -30.83
N GLU A 9 -2.31 38.54 -31.72
CA GLU A 9 -1.07 39.34 -31.77
C GLU A 9 -0.85 40.19 -30.52
N HIS A 10 -1.92 40.78 -29.95
CA HIS A 10 -1.85 41.56 -28.71
C HIS A 10 -1.52 40.67 -27.50
N VAL A 11 -2.05 39.44 -27.49
CA VAL A 11 -1.74 38.44 -26.47
C VAL A 11 -0.26 38.02 -26.54
N ILE A 12 0.32 37.89 -27.74
CA ILE A 12 1.75 37.58 -27.91
C ILE A 12 2.62 38.73 -27.37
N LYS A 13 2.32 39.98 -27.72
CA LYS A 13 3.03 41.16 -27.18
C LYS A 13 2.96 41.23 -25.65
N ALA A 14 1.81 40.87 -25.07
CA ALA A 14 1.65 40.76 -23.62
C ALA A 14 2.54 39.67 -22.99
N ILE A 15 2.71 38.53 -23.67
CA ILE A 15 3.64 37.47 -23.23
C ILE A 15 5.08 37.98 -23.26
N GLU A 16 5.49 38.62 -24.35
CA GLU A 16 6.84 39.20 -24.49
C GLU A 16 7.14 40.26 -23.43
N GLU A 17 6.16 41.09 -23.06
CA GLU A 17 6.31 42.05 -21.96
C GLU A 17 6.55 41.35 -20.62
N ILE A 18 5.81 40.27 -20.32
CA ILE A 18 6.02 39.47 -19.11
C ILE A 18 7.38 38.76 -19.12
N GLU A 19 7.86 38.30 -20.27
CA GLU A 19 9.18 37.68 -20.38
C GLU A 19 10.32 38.66 -20.07
N LYS A 20 10.15 39.94 -20.44
CA LYS A 20 11.16 40.98 -20.18
C LYS A 20 11.07 41.57 -18.76
N ALA A 21 9.87 41.84 -18.28
CA ALA A 21 9.65 42.59 -17.04
C ALA A 21 9.25 41.71 -15.83
N GLY A 22 8.95 40.42 -16.06
CA GLY A 22 8.44 39.51 -15.03
C GLY A 22 6.95 39.72 -14.70
N ILE A 23 6.43 38.85 -13.83
CA ILE A 23 5.04 38.92 -13.37
C ILE A 23 4.97 39.82 -12.13
N ARG A 24 4.20 40.91 -12.20
CA ARG A 24 3.97 41.79 -11.04
C ARG A 24 3.37 41.03 -9.85
N GLU A 25 3.77 41.41 -8.64
CA GLU A 25 3.27 40.83 -7.41
C GLU A 25 1.73 40.94 -7.33
N GLY A 26 1.06 39.89 -6.86
CA GLY A 26 -0.41 39.82 -6.84
C GLY A 26 -1.08 39.49 -8.19
N ARG A 27 -0.36 39.50 -9.32
CA ARG A 27 -0.90 39.12 -10.65
C ARG A 27 -0.67 37.66 -11.04
N THR A 28 -0.20 36.83 -10.11
CA THR A 28 0.00 35.39 -10.33
C THR A 28 -1.31 34.61 -10.36
N SER A 29 -1.38 33.54 -11.14
CA SER A 29 -2.58 32.71 -11.23
C SER A 29 -2.58 31.58 -10.18
N LYS A 30 -3.75 31.36 -9.57
CA LYS A 30 -3.99 30.34 -8.54
C LYS A 30 -4.42 28.99 -9.11
N LYS A 31 -5.03 28.94 -10.30
CA LYS A 31 -5.70 27.73 -10.82
C LYS A 31 -5.37 27.37 -12.27
N PHE A 32 -5.20 28.35 -13.15
CA PHE A 32 -5.01 28.12 -14.59
C PHE A 32 -3.81 28.88 -15.11
N LEU A 33 -3.08 28.31 -16.06
CA LEU A 33 -1.93 28.91 -16.72
C LEU A 33 -2.13 28.86 -18.22
N LEU A 34 -1.73 29.91 -18.92
CA LEU A 34 -1.62 29.92 -20.37
C LEU A 34 -0.26 29.37 -20.74
N GLU A 35 -0.23 28.28 -21.52
CA GLU A 35 1.00 27.69 -22.03
C GLU A 35 1.33 28.29 -23.41
N HIS A 36 2.52 28.86 -23.54
CA HIS A 36 3.05 29.37 -24.80
C HIS A 36 4.55 29.06 -24.89
N ASN A 37 4.96 28.38 -25.96
CA ASN A 37 6.35 27.94 -26.19
C ASN A 37 6.97 27.16 -25.01
N GLY A 38 6.15 26.38 -24.29
CA GLY A 38 6.59 25.59 -23.13
C GLY A 38 6.78 26.39 -21.83
N LYS A 39 6.46 27.69 -21.83
CA LYS A 39 6.42 28.56 -20.64
C LYS A 39 4.97 28.86 -20.25
N TYR A 40 4.78 29.31 -19.01
CA TYR A 40 3.46 29.42 -18.40
C TYR A 40 3.19 30.80 -17.82
N TYR A 41 2.04 31.35 -18.19
CA TYR A 41 1.68 32.74 -17.90
C TYR A 41 0.32 32.85 -17.20
N PRO A 42 0.12 33.81 -16.27
CA PRO A 42 -1.18 34.02 -15.64
C PRO A 42 -2.23 34.54 -16.65
N PRO A 43 -3.30 33.76 -16.96
CA PRO A 43 -4.24 34.10 -18.02
C PRO A 43 -4.90 35.48 -17.83
N LYS A 44 -5.26 35.82 -16.59
CA LYS A 44 -5.95 37.08 -16.29
C LYS A 44 -5.03 38.28 -16.47
N TYR A 45 -3.74 38.13 -16.14
CA TYR A 45 -2.77 39.20 -16.31
C TYR A 45 -2.43 39.43 -17.78
N ILE A 46 -2.33 38.35 -18.55
CA ILE A 46 -2.16 38.40 -20.01
C ILE A 46 -3.24 39.24 -20.67
N ILE A 47 -4.51 39.08 -20.29
CA ILE A 47 -5.60 39.89 -20.85
C ILE A 47 -5.49 41.36 -20.45
N SER A 48 -5.06 41.66 -19.22
CA SER A 48 -4.84 43.04 -18.76
C SER A 48 -3.83 43.76 -19.66
N LEU A 49 -2.69 43.12 -19.92
CA LEU A 49 -1.64 43.65 -20.78
C LEU A 49 -1.99 43.62 -22.27
N ALA A 50 -2.70 42.60 -22.75
CA ALA A 50 -3.11 42.54 -24.16
C ALA A 50 -4.02 43.71 -24.53
N ASN A 51 -4.83 44.20 -23.58
CA ASN A 51 -5.63 45.40 -23.79
C ASN A 51 -4.78 46.67 -23.99
N LYS A 52 -3.63 46.78 -23.32
CA LYS A 52 -2.69 47.90 -23.51
C LYS A 52 -2.21 47.97 -24.95
N TYR A 53 -1.96 46.82 -25.58
CA TYR A 53 -1.56 46.76 -26.99
C TYR A 53 -2.72 46.95 -27.98
N ALA A 54 -3.94 46.58 -27.59
CA ALA A 54 -5.13 46.74 -28.43
C ALA A 54 -5.71 48.15 -28.38
N ASN A 55 -5.65 48.80 -27.20
CA ASN A 55 -6.45 49.98 -26.85
C ASN A 55 -5.63 51.08 -26.15
N GLY A 56 -4.31 50.92 -26.01
CA GLY A 56 -3.41 51.91 -25.40
C GLY A 56 -3.38 51.93 -23.86
N ILE A 57 -4.30 51.22 -23.18
CA ILE A 57 -4.42 51.19 -21.71
C ILE A 57 -4.48 49.76 -21.16
N GLU A 58 -3.81 49.50 -20.03
CA GLU A 58 -3.93 48.21 -19.33
C GLU A 58 -5.35 48.06 -18.77
N LEU A 59 -6.01 46.92 -19.05
CA LEU A 59 -7.37 46.68 -18.56
C LEU A 59 -7.34 46.36 -17.07
N ASP A 60 -8.21 47.00 -16.28
CA ASP A 60 -8.30 46.68 -14.86
C ASP A 60 -8.86 45.25 -14.70
N SER A 61 -8.17 44.46 -13.88
CA SER A 61 -8.59 43.11 -13.52
C SER A 61 -9.91 43.04 -12.77
N SER A 62 -10.42 44.15 -12.23
CA SER A 62 -11.75 44.23 -11.63
C SER A 62 -12.86 44.18 -12.69
N GLU A 63 -12.60 44.63 -13.92
CA GLU A 63 -13.60 44.80 -14.98
C GLU A 63 -13.96 43.49 -15.70
N PHE A 64 -13.26 42.39 -15.44
CA PHE A 64 -13.56 41.08 -16.01
C PHE A 64 -13.22 39.93 -15.06
N SER A 65 -13.92 38.81 -15.22
CA SER A 65 -13.75 37.66 -14.35
C SER A 65 -12.59 36.77 -14.81
N GLY A 66 -11.85 36.25 -13.82
CA GLY A 66 -10.86 35.20 -14.05
C GLY A 66 -11.53 33.83 -14.19
N GLY A 67 -10.77 32.81 -14.60
CA GLY A 67 -11.32 31.46 -14.76
C GLY A 67 -12.03 31.33 -16.11
N ASN A 68 -13.31 30.94 -16.14
CA ASN A 68 -13.98 30.55 -17.39
C ASN A 68 -14.01 31.67 -18.44
N GLU A 69 -14.36 32.92 -18.08
CA GLU A 69 -14.41 34.04 -19.05
C GLU A 69 -13.04 34.28 -19.71
N THR A 70 -12.01 34.46 -18.88
CA THR A 70 -10.61 34.64 -19.31
C THR A 70 -10.10 33.45 -20.13
N ASN A 71 -10.33 32.22 -19.64
CA ASN A 71 -9.79 31.01 -20.26
C ASN A 71 -10.48 30.72 -21.61
N SER A 72 -11.80 30.85 -21.68
CA SER A 72 -12.55 30.69 -22.93
C SER A 72 -12.13 31.71 -23.97
N PHE A 73 -11.94 32.98 -23.57
CA PHE A 73 -11.48 34.04 -24.48
C PHE A 73 -10.11 33.72 -25.09
N LEU A 74 -9.13 33.35 -24.25
CA LEU A 74 -7.78 33.00 -24.73
C LEU A 74 -7.77 31.69 -25.53
N SER A 75 -8.62 30.74 -25.18
CA SER A 75 -8.75 29.47 -25.92
C SER A 75 -9.36 29.69 -27.30
N ALA A 76 -10.33 30.61 -27.43
CA ALA A 76 -10.89 31.03 -28.71
C ALA A 76 -9.86 31.73 -29.61
N LEU A 77 -8.85 32.38 -29.04
CA LEU A 77 -7.70 32.94 -29.76
C LEU A 77 -6.58 31.91 -30.05
N GLY A 78 -6.82 30.62 -29.73
CA GLY A 78 -5.91 29.51 -30.02
C GLY A 78 -4.83 29.26 -28.98
N PHE A 79 -4.93 29.81 -27.77
CA PHE A 79 -3.98 29.54 -26.68
C PHE A 79 -4.41 28.37 -25.81
N LYS A 80 -3.44 27.54 -25.42
CA LYS A 80 -3.68 26.39 -24.55
C LYS A 80 -3.71 26.84 -23.08
N ILE A 81 -4.81 26.55 -22.39
CA ILE A 81 -4.96 26.80 -20.96
C ILE A 81 -4.84 25.49 -20.19
N VAL A 82 -3.89 25.43 -19.24
CA VAL A 82 -3.63 24.27 -18.39
C VAL A 82 -4.03 24.56 -16.94
N LYS A 83 -4.40 23.53 -16.18
CA LYS A 83 -4.63 23.67 -14.72
C LYS A 83 -3.29 23.58 -13.99
N LYS A 84 -3.06 24.48 -13.04
CA LYS A 84 -1.80 24.59 -12.25
C LYS A 84 -1.47 23.31 -11.46
N GLN A 85 -2.43 22.41 -11.26
CA GLN A 85 -2.21 21.09 -10.65
C GLN A 85 -1.33 20.14 -11.48
N PHE A 86 -0.93 20.51 -12.70
CA PHE A 86 -0.09 19.70 -13.60
C PHE A 86 1.36 20.19 -13.74
N MET A 87 1.87 21.04 -12.85
CA MET A 87 3.18 21.70 -13.03
C MET A 87 4.16 21.54 -11.85
N TRP A 88 4.19 20.35 -11.25
CA TRP A 88 5.36 19.91 -10.46
C TRP A 88 6.14 18.79 -11.18
N GLU A 89 5.60 18.21 -12.24
CA GLU A 89 6.30 17.23 -13.07
C GLU A 89 6.53 17.85 -14.45
N PHE A 90 7.65 17.52 -15.10
CA PHE A 90 8.11 18.02 -16.41
C PHE A 90 8.99 19.29 -16.44
N THR A 91 10.10 19.28 -15.68
CA THR A 91 11.39 19.70 -16.26
C THR A 91 12.14 18.47 -16.74
N SER A 92 11.79 17.98 -17.93
CA SER A 92 12.69 17.38 -18.93
C SER A 92 11.85 16.91 -20.11
N LYS A 93 12.20 17.39 -21.31
CA LYS A 93 11.44 17.16 -22.54
C LYS A 93 11.58 15.70 -23.05
N PRO A 94 10.62 15.24 -23.89
CA PRO A 94 10.44 13.84 -24.27
C PRO A 94 10.73 13.54 -25.76
N LEU A 95 10.83 12.25 -26.10
CA LEU A 95 10.50 11.69 -27.42
C LEU A 95 9.69 10.39 -27.15
N LYS A 96 8.35 10.39 -27.26
CA LYS A 96 7.54 10.00 -28.45
C LYS A 96 8.01 8.66 -29.04
N GLU A 97 7.19 7.61 -29.16
CA GLU A 97 5.92 7.56 -29.89
C GLU A 97 5.02 6.35 -29.53
N LYS A 98 3.70 6.58 -29.66
CA LYS A 98 2.62 5.71 -30.23
C LYS A 98 2.40 4.30 -29.65
N ARG A 99 1.20 3.73 -29.58
CA ARG A 99 -0.23 4.07 -29.73
C ARG A 99 -0.94 2.73 -29.47
N LYS A 100 -2.14 2.80 -28.89
CA LYS A 100 -3.20 1.76 -28.92
C LYS A 100 -2.84 0.39 -28.32
N GLN A 101 -3.46 0.10 -27.18
CA GLN A 101 -4.26 -1.12 -27.05
C GLN A 101 -5.32 -0.94 -25.98
N ILE A 102 -6.58 -1.02 -26.43
CA ILE A 102 -7.73 -1.43 -25.63
C ILE A 102 -7.33 -2.73 -24.92
N HIS A 103 -7.41 -2.80 -23.60
CA HIS A 103 -7.22 -4.05 -22.88
C HIS A 103 -8.46 -4.37 -22.06
N LEU A 104 -9.23 -5.30 -22.65
CA LEU A 104 -10.16 -6.19 -21.97
C LEU A 104 -9.52 -6.74 -20.69
N LYS A 105 -10.30 -6.78 -19.60
CA LYS A 105 -9.93 -7.46 -18.34
C LYS A 105 -9.52 -8.90 -18.64
N ALA A 106 -8.23 -9.21 -18.57
CA ALA A 106 -7.75 -10.57 -18.50
C ALA A 106 -7.95 -11.09 -17.06
N LYS A 107 -8.44 -12.33 -16.91
CA LYS A 107 -8.34 -13.09 -15.66
C LYS A 107 -6.85 -13.25 -15.34
N HIS A 108 -6.44 -12.88 -14.14
CA HIS A 108 -5.07 -13.02 -13.66
C HIS A 108 -4.96 -14.30 -12.83
N ASP A 109 -3.99 -15.17 -13.14
CA ASP A 109 -3.66 -16.39 -12.38
C ASP A 109 -2.15 -16.48 -12.10
N GLU A 110 -1.70 -17.58 -11.49
CA GLU A 110 -0.29 -17.80 -11.13
C GLU A 110 0.64 -17.94 -12.34
N ARG A 111 0.09 -18.23 -13.53
CA ARG A 111 0.84 -18.40 -14.79
C ARG A 111 0.88 -17.11 -15.61
N CYS A 112 0.55 -15.97 -15.00
CA CYS A 112 0.52 -14.69 -15.67
C CYS A 112 1.92 -14.32 -16.20
N PRO A 113 2.13 -14.27 -17.53
CA PRO A 113 3.45 -13.95 -18.09
C PRO A 113 3.88 -12.52 -17.75
N LYS A 114 2.92 -11.61 -17.59
CA LYS A 114 3.18 -10.22 -17.18
C LYS A 114 3.75 -10.12 -15.77
N CYS A 115 3.47 -11.07 -14.88
CA CYS A 115 4.06 -11.10 -13.55
C CYS A 115 5.54 -11.42 -13.60
N LYS A 116 5.92 -12.49 -14.31
CA LYS A 116 7.33 -12.86 -14.52
C LYS A 116 8.08 -11.73 -15.24
N GLU A 117 7.47 -11.11 -16.26
CA GLU A 117 8.03 -9.94 -16.93
C GLU A 117 8.25 -8.75 -15.99
N ALA A 118 7.27 -8.44 -15.13
CA ALA A 118 7.38 -7.35 -14.16
C ALA A 118 8.50 -7.60 -13.14
N VAL A 119 8.62 -8.83 -12.62
CA VAL A 119 9.70 -9.25 -11.72
C VAL A 119 11.07 -9.05 -12.38
N GLY A 120 11.25 -9.54 -13.61
CA GLY A 120 12.49 -9.35 -14.35
C GLY A 120 12.86 -7.88 -14.55
N LYS A 121 11.88 -7.03 -14.87
CA LYS A 121 12.08 -5.58 -15.00
C LYS A 121 12.47 -4.92 -13.68
N LEU A 122 11.81 -5.27 -12.58
CA LEU A 122 12.12 -4.75 -11.25
C LEU A 122 13.52 -5.18 -10.80
N LEU A 123 13.90 -6.45 -11.00
CA LEU A 123 15.26 -6.93 -10.75
C LEU A 123 16.28 -6.11 -11.55
N GLY A 124 16.00 -5.82 -12.82
CA GLY A 124 16.89 -5.03 -13.66
C GLY A 124 17.02 -3.57 -13.21
N LYS A 125 15.98 -3.00 -12.61
CA LYS A 125 16.04 -1.66 -12.03
C LYS A 125 16.89 -1.59 -10.77
N ILE A 126 16.91 -2.66 -9.96
CA ILE A 126 17.65 -2.72 -8.70
C ILE A 126 19.11 -3.09 -8.94
N TYR A 127 19.37 -4.14 -9.74
CA TYR A 127 20.68 -4.76 -9.87
C TYR A 127 21.33 -4.60 -11.25
N GLY A 128 20.63 -3.98 -12.20
CA GLY A 128 21.12 -3.80 -13.57
C GLY A 128 20.90 -5.04 -14.43
N LYS A 129 21.95 -5.83 -14.68
CA LYS A 129 21.87 -6.98 -15.59
C LYS A 129 21.06 -8.12 -14.95
N VAL A 130 20.12 -8.68 -15.71
CA VAL A 130 19.33 -9.86 -15.32
C VAL A 130 19.26 -10.80 -16.51
N GLU A 131 19.51 -12.09 -16.28
CA GLU A 131 19.46 -13.13 -17.29
C GLU A 131 18.24 -14.02 -17.03
N GLN A 132 17.28 -14.05 -17.96
CA GLN A 132 16.07 -14.86 -17.85
C GLN A 132 16.33 -16.28 -18.35
N ASP A 133 15.67 -17.27 -17.75
CA ASP A 133 15.80 -18.68 -18.11
C ASP A 133 17.29 -19.10 -18.21
N PHE A 134 18.09 -18.64 -17.23
CA PHE A 134 19.53 -18.82 -17.22
C PHE A 134 19.89 -20.26 -16.86
N LYS A 135 20.82 -20.85 -17.61
CA LYS A 135 21.22 -22.24 -17.47
C LYS A 135 22.63 -22.38 -16.94
N PHE A 136 22.75 -22.88 -15.71
CA PHE A 136 24.03 -23.27 -15.14
C PHE A 136 24.55 -24.56 -15.77
N LYS A 137 25.84 -24.61 -16.09
CA LYS A 137 26.53 -25.84 -16.54
C LYS A 137 26.89 -26.69 -15.31
N VAL A 138 25.89 -27.27 -14.68
CA VAL A 138 26.02 -28.06 -13.46
C VAL A 138 25.28 -29.37 -13.64
N GLY A 139 25.88 -30.44 -13.12
CA GLY A 139 25.31 -31.77 -13.04
C GLY A 139 23.99 -31.87 -12.31
N THR A 140 23.33 -33.00 -12.44
CA THR A 140 22.05 -33.27 -11.74
C THR A 140 22.04 -34.59 -11.00
N HIS A 141 23.08 -35.42 -11.16
CA HIS A 141 23.22 -36.65 -10.38
C HIS A 141 24.03 -36.38 -9.11
N PRO A 142 23.68 -36.99 -7.96
CA PRO A 142 24.42 -36.81 -6.70
C PRO A 142 25.93 -37.04 -6.84
N GLU A 143 26.33 -38.03 -7.64
CA GLU A 143 27.72 -38.40 -7.91
C GLU A 143 28.58 -37.24 -8.45
N GLU A 144 27.95 -36.25 -9.11
CA GLU A 144 28.64 -35.08 -9.66
C GLU A 144 29.05 -34.08 -8.56
N PHE A 145 28.53 -34.26 -7.34
CA PHE A 145 28.78 -33.39 -6.19
C PHE A 145 29.72 -33.99 -5.15
N LYS A 146 30.40 -35.12 -5.45
CA LYS A 146 31.33 -35.84 -4.54
C LYS A 146 32.37 -34.96 -3.84
N ASN A 147 32.86 -33.94 -4.54
CA ASN A 147 33.90 -33.05 -4.05
C ASN A 147 33.33 -31.80 -3.35
N THR A 148 32.03 -31.78 -3.04
CA THR A 148 31.36 -30.67 -2.33
C THR A 148 31.06 -31.07 -0.88
N PRO A 149 31.02 -30.11 0.05
CA PRO A 149 30.72 -30.39 1.46
C PRO A 149 29.29 -30.90 1.70
N TYR A 150 28.42 -30.84 0.69
CA TYR A 150 27.02 -31.25 0.78
C TYR A 150 26.73 -32.60 0.12
N PHE A 151 27.76 -33.32 -0.37
CA PHE A 151 27.58 -34.58 -1.09
C PHE A 151 26.71 -35.58 -0.33
N GLU A 152 27.08 -35.92 0.91
CA GLU A 152 26.36 -36.90 1.73
C GLU A 152 24.89 -36.51 1.92
N LYS A 153 24.65 -35.22 2.14
CA LYS A 153 23.31 -34.69 2.35
C LYS A 153 22.46 -34.70 1.08
N LEU A 154 23.06 -34.40 -0.07
CA LEU A 154 22.41 -34.51 -1.37
C LEU A 154 22.08 -35.97 -1.72
N VAL A 155 22.94 -36.93 -1.37
CA VAL A 155 22.67 -38.37 -1.49
C VAL A 155 21.48 -38.77 -0.60
N GLU A 156 21.48 -38.37 0.67
CA GLU A 156 20.37 -38.64 1.60
C GLU A 156 19.03 -38.12 1.08
N ILE A 157 18.97 -36.87 0.60
CA ILE A 157 17.76 -36.28 0.04
C ILE A 157 17.32 -37.03 -1.23
N TYR A 158 18.27 -37.39 -2.09
CA TYR A 158 18.00 -38.14 -3.32
C TYR A 158 17.40 -39.52 -3.03
N GLU A 159 17.98 -40.26 -2.08
CA GLU A 159 17.48 -41.57 -1.65
C GLU A 159 16.11 -41.47 -0.98
N ALA A 160 15.87 -40.43 -0.16
CA ALA A 160 14.57 -40.17 0.44
C ALA A 160 13.48 -40.01 -0.64
N LEU A 161 13.76 -39.22 -1.69
CA LEU A 161 12.85 -39.07 -2.84
C LEU A 161 12.61 -40.40 -3.57
N GLN A 162 13.67 -41.18 -3.81
CA GLN A 162 13.56 -42.50 -4.45
C GLN A 162 12.69 -43.46 -3.64
N ASN A 163 12.82 -43.45 -2.32
CA ASN A 163 12.17 -44.41 -1.43
C ASN A 163 10.72 -44.03 -1.09
N HIS A 164 10.36 -42.74 -1.13
CA HIS A 164 9.01 -42.31 -0.76
C HIS A 164 7.90 -42.95 -1.61
N ARG A 165 8.08 -43.00 -2.95
CA ARG A 165 7.12 -43.64 -3.88
C ARG A 165 7.74 -44.77 -4.70
N GLY A 166 9.01 -45.11 -4.47
CA GLY A 166 9.73 -46.20 -5.14
C GLY A 166 10.27 -45.87 -6.53
N PHE A 167 10.20 -44.61 -6.99
CA PHE A 167 10.72 -44.21 -8.30
C PHE A 167 12.24 -44.05 -8.25
N LYS A 168 12.99 -45.03 -8.77
CA LYS A 168 14.45 -44.98 -8.77
C LYS A 168 15.04 -44.05 -9.85
N GLU A 169 14.32 -43.79 -10.93
CA GLU A 169 14.82 -42.98 -12.05
C GLU A 169 13.93 -41.76 -12.36
N PHE A 170 14.07 -40.69 -11.58
CA PHE A 170 13.34 -39.42 -11.82
C PHE A 170 14.20 -38.27 -12.37
N VAL A 171 15.53 -38.40 -12.34
CA VAL A 171 16.47 -37.42 -12.92
C VAL A 171 16.67 -37.75 -14.39
N LYS A 172 16.25 -36.84 -15.28
CA LYS A 172 16.28 -37.04 -16.74
C LYS A 172 17.07 -35.96 -17.48
N ALA A 173 17.26 -34.80 -16.88
CA ALA A 173 18.15 -33.78 -17.42
C ALA A 173 19.60 -34.20 -17.13
N LYS A 174 20.54 -33.91 -18.05
CA LYS A 174 21.99 -34.08 -17.81
C LYS A 174 22.60 -32.89 -17.06
N THR A 175 21.92 -31.75 -17.14
CA THR A 175 22.36 -30.48 -16.58
C THR A 175 21.17 -29.82 -15.93
N LEU A 176 21.39 -29.09 -14.84
CA LEU A 176 20.32 -28.45 -14.09
C LEU A 176 19.43 -27.62 -15.03
N PRO A 177 18.10 -27.80 -15.00
CA PRO A 177 17.19 -27.00 -15.80
C PRO A 177 17.35 -25.51 -15.49
N PRO A 178 17.00 -24.62 -16.45
CA PRO A 178 17.15 -23.19 -16.26
C PRO A 178 16.44 -22.68 -15.00
N CYS A 179 17.03 -21.70 -14.34
CA CYS A 179 16.35 -20.91 -13.31
C CYS A 179 15.58 -19.76 -13.95
N ASP A 180 14.53 -19.26 -13.29
CA ASP A 180 13.71 -18.18 -13.85
C ASP A 180 14.52 -16.90 -14.12
N PHE A 181 15.34 -16.50 -13.15
CA PHE A 181 16.26 -15.38 -13.29
C PHE A 181 17.61 -15.65 -12.63
N PHE A 182 18.67 -15.16 -13.25
CA PHE A 182 19.98 -15.01 -12.63
C PHE A 182 20.38 -13.54 -12.65
N VAL A 183 20.84 -13.04 -11.50
CA VAL A 183 21.34 -11.67 -11.32
C VAL A 183 22.86 -11.76 -11.15
N PRO A 184 23.67 -11.47 -12.19
CA PRO A 184 25.12 -11.72 -12.15
C PRO A 184 25.88 -10.88 -11.13
N ASN A 185 25.36 -9.71 -10.75
CA ASN A 185 25.91 -8.85 -9.72
C ASN A 185 24.78 -8.42 -8.76
N PRO A 186 24.76 -8.86 -7.50
CA PRO A 186 25.83 -9.52 -6.72
C PRO A 186 26.01 -11.04 -6.93
N GLY A 187 25.27 -11.68 -7.85
CA GLY A 187 25.42 -13.11 -8.13
C GLY A 187 24.44 -13.97 -7.33
N PHE A 188 23.15 -13.97 -7.68
CA PHE A 188 22.13 -14.82 -7.07
C PHE A 188 21.07 -15.31 -8.06
N ILE A 189 20.39 -16.38 -7.67
CA ILE A 189 19.29 -16.99 -8.41
C ILE A 189 17.96 -16.46 -7.85
N VAL A 190 16.99 -16.22 -8.73
CA VAL A 190 15.59 -15.99 -8.35
C VAL A 190 14.70 -17.03 -9.01
N GLU A 191 13.97 -17.79 -8.20
CA GLU A 191 12.89 -18.70 -8.66
C GLU A 191 11.52 -18.06 -8.41
N PHE A 192 10.64 -18.18 -9.39
CA PHE A 192 9.27 -17.69 -9.35
C PHE A 192 8.31 -18.88 -9.24
N ASP A 193 8.10 -19.34 -8.00
CA ASP A 193 7.42 -20.59 -7.70
C ASP A 193 5.91 -20.49 -7.93
N GLU A 194 5.37 -21.33 -8.83
CA GLU A 194 3.93 -21.60 -8.95
C GLU A 194 3.46 -22.65 -7.93
N SER A 195 2.15 -22.78 -7.70
CA SER A 195 1.59 -23.75 -6.72
C SER A 195 2.08 -25.19 -6.92
N GLN A 196 2.42 -25.58 -8.16
CA GLN A 196 2.92 -26.92 -8.50
C GLN A 196 4.28 -27.28 -7.86
N HIS A 197 5.02 -26.30 -7.32
CA HIS A 197 6.29 -26.55 -6.61
C HIS A 197 6.07 -26.94 -5.14
N PHE A 198 4.89 -26.70 -4.59
CA PHE A 198 4.58 -26.92 -3.17
C PHE A 198 3.94 -28.30 -2.94
N THR A 199 4.75 -29.35 -3.11
CA THR A 199 4.34 -30.75 -3.00
C THR A 199 4.79 -31.37 -1.66
N PRO A 200 4.20 -32.48 -1.21
CA PRO A 200 4.70 -33.22 -0.03
C PRO A 200 6.15 -33.70 -0.17
N LEU A 201 6.60 -33.97 -1.40
CA LEU A 201 8.00 -34.31 -1.66
C LEU A 201 8.91 -33.10 -1.48
N ARG A 202 8.46 -31.90 -1.87
CA ARG A 202 9.20 -30.67 -1.61
C ARG A 202 9.34 -30.41 -0.11
N GLU A 203 8.26 -30.59 0.65
CA GLU A 203 8.26 -30.52 2.11
C GLU A 203 9.33 -31.43 2.72
N MET A 204 9.31 -32.73 2.35
CA MET A 204 10.30 -33.71 2.76
C MET A 204 11.73 -33.28 2.43
N THR A 205 11.99 -32.79 1.20
CA THR A 205 13.34 -32.34 0.85
C THR A 205 13.79 -31.19 1.74
N LEU A 206 12.92 -30.22 1.99
CA LEU A 206 13.24 -29.05 2.81
C LEU A 206 13.54 -29.47 4.25
N ASP A 207 12.77 -30.36 4.85
CA ASP A 207 13.00 -30.85 6.22
C ASP A 207 14.39 -31.48 6.39
N LEU A 208 14.86 -32.18 5.36
CA LEU A 208 16.19 -32.79 5.36
C LEU A 208 17.34 -31.79 5.17
N TYR A 209 17.09 -30.51 4.84
CA TYR A 209 18.17 -29.55 4.62
C TYR A 209 19.03 -29.38 5.88
N PRO A 210 20.37 -29.34 5.74
CA PRO A 210 21.25 -28.98 6.83
C PRO A 210 21.08 -27.49 7.15
N GLU A 211 21.86 -26.99 8.11
CA GLU A 211 22.03 -25.54 8.28
C GLU A 211 22.65 -24.96 7.00
N LEU A 212 21.79 -24.43 6.14
CA LEU A 212 22.10 -23.86 4.82
C LEU A 212 21.54 -22.44 4.78
N GLU A 213 22.35 -21.49 4.34
CA GLU A 213 21.89 -20.11 4.17
C GLU A 213 20.94 -20.03 2.97
N LEU A 214 19.69 -19.61 3.22
CA LEU A 214 18.63 -19.54 2.21
C LEU A 214 18.17 -18.10 1.99
N GLY A 215 17.91 -17.74 0.74
CA GLY A 215 17.33 -16.44 0.37
C GLY A 215 15.81 -16.38 0.52
N PHE A 216 15.22 -17.39 1.17
CA PHE A 216 13.79 -17.50 1.44
C PHE A 216 13.54 -18.12 2.82
N ASP A 217 12.32 -17.95 3.32
CA ASP A 217 11.90 -18.44 4.63
C ASP A 217 11.54 -19.93 4.55
N LYS A 218 12.45 -20.81 4.98
CA LYS A 218 12.28 -22.28 4.96
C LYS A 218 10.95 -22.72 5.60
N ARG A 219 10.63 -22.19 6.79
CA ARG A 219 9.38 -22.52 7.52
C ARG A 219 8.15 -22.13 6.72
N ARG A 220 8.18 -20.95 6.09
CA ARG A 220 7.09 -20.52 5.21
C ARG A 220 6.91 -21.46 4.01
N TRP A 221 7.99 -21.88 3.35
CA TRP A 221 7.90 -22.80 2.22
C TRP A 221 7.39 -24.19 2.65
N LEU A 222 7.79 -24.68 3.83
CA LEU A 222 7.21 -25.89 4.44
C LEU A 222 5.70 -25.75 4.65
N THR A 223 5.25 -24.67 5.30
CA THR A 223 3.81 -24.40 5.50
C THR A 223 3.05 -24.30 4.18
N LEU A 224 3.64 -23.72 3.13
CA LEU A 224 3.01 -23.69 1.81
C LEU A 224 2.86 -25.08 1.20
N CYS A 225 3.85 -25.97 1.38
CA CYS A 225 3.73 -27.37 0.97
C CYS A 225 2.62 -28.10 1.74
N GLU A 226 2.57 -27.93 3.06
CA GLU A 226 1.51 -28.50 3.92
C GLU A 226 0.10 -28.00 3.54
N GLN A 227 -0.04 -26.74 3.14
CA GLN A 227 -1.34 -26.16 2.80
C GLN A 227 -1.79 -26.48 1.38
N ILE A 228 -0.87 -26.38 0.41
CA ILE A 228 -1.19 -26.53 -1.01
C ILE A 228 -1.26 -28.00 -1.40
N LYS A 229 -0.34 -28.83 -0.87
CA LYS A 229 -0.22 -30.27 -1.17
C LYS A 229 -0.37 -30.57 -2.66
N ALA A 230 0.31 -29.79 -3.49
CA ALA A 230 0.23 -29.96 -4.94
C ALA A 230 0.73 -31.37 -5.32
N ARG A 231 0.17 -31.89 -6.40
CA ARG A 231 0.52 -33.21 -6.92
C ARG A 231 0.39 -33.23 -8.42
N ASP A 232 1.41 -33.77 -9.08
CA ASP A 232 1.43 -33.97 -10.52
C ASP A 232 2.12 -35.31 -10.81
N ASN A 233 1.34 -36.27 -11.32
CA ASN A 233 1.82 -37.62 -11.57
C ASN A 233 2.00 -37.89 -13.07
N ASN A 234 2.20 -36.87 -13.91
CA ASN A 234 2.44 -37.10 -15.34
C ASN A 234 3.71 -36.40 -15.86
N PRO A 235 4.88 -37.06 -15.93
CA PRO A 235 5.08 -38.49 -15.67
C PRO A 235 4.95 -38.82 -14.17
N PRO A 236 4.75 -40.11 -13.80
CA PRO A 236 4.49 -40.53 -12.41
C PRO A 236 5.48 -39.99 -11.38
N TYR A 237 6.73 -39.76 -11.81
CA TYR A 237 7.85 -39.28 -11.00
C TYR A 237 8.07 -37.75 -11.03
N ARG A 238 7.11 -36.97 -11.54
CA ARG A 238 7.31 -35.54 -11.77
C ARG A 238 7.51 -34.74 -10.49
N ASP A 239 6.84 -35.10 -9.41
CA ASP A 239 6.98 -34.39 -8.13
C ASP A 239 8.37 -34.64 -7.50
N GLU A 240 8.96 -35.85 -7.64
CA GLU A 240 10.35 -36.15 -7.24
C GLU A 240 11.31 -35.30 -8.06
N GLN A 241 11.07 -35.24 -9.37
CA GLN A 241 11.91 -34.47 -10.28
C GLN A 241 11.90 -32.98 -9.94
N ARG A 242 10.72 -32.39 -9.68
CA ARG A 242 10.61 -30.99 -9.26
C ARG A 242 11.31 -30.75 -7.93
N ALA A 243 11.02 -31.55 -6.91
CA ALA A 243 11.62 -31.42 -5.58
C ALA A 243 13.15 -31.54 -5.61
N TRP A 244 13.68 -32.44 -6.45
CA TRP A 244 15.11 -32.62 -6.63
C TRP A 244 15.77 -31.43 -7.31
N TYR A 245 15.24 -30.94 -8.43
CA TYR A 245 15.84 -29.79 -9.12
C TYR A 245 15.73 -28.50 -8.30
N ASP A 246 14.64 -28.31 -7.56
CA ASP A 246 14.53 -27.22 -6.60
C ASP A 246 15.57 -27.35 -5.48
N THR A 247 15.86 -28.57 -5.03
CA THR A 247 16.94 -28.81 -4.07
C THR A 247 18.30 -28.46 -4.61
N LEU A 248 18.62 -28.91 -5.83
CA LEU A 248 19.90 -28.56 -6.44
C LEU A 248 20.05 -27.04 -6.61
N ARG A 249 18.97 -26.30 -6.95
CA ARG A 249 19.00 -24.83 -7.05
C ARG A 249 19.23 -24.13 -5.72
N ASP A 250 18.77 -24.70 -4.61
CA ASP A 250 18.96 -24.09 -3.29
C ASP A 250 20.36 -24.35 -2.73
N PHE A 251 20.97 -25.49 -3.06
CA PHE A 251 22.36 -25.83 -2.69
C PHE A 251 23.40 -25.19 -3.62
N LEU A 252 23.02 -24.89 -4.87
CA LEU A 252 23.94 -24.38 -5.87
C LEU A 252 24.72 -23.13 -5.43
N PRO A 253 24.11 -22.15 -4.73
CA PRO A 253 24.85 -21.00 -4.26
C PRO A 253 26.04 -21.34 -3.37
N ALA A 254 25.87 -22.24 -2.40
CA ALA A 254 26.94 -22.65 -1.51
C ALA A 254 28.04 -23.45 -2.24
N ILE A 255 27.70 -24.11 -3.36
CA ILE A 255 28.64 -24.88 -4.19
C ILE A 255 29.43 -23.98 -5.16
N LYS A 256 28.85 -22.86 -5.59
CA LYS A 256 29.40 -21.97 -6.63
C LYS A 256 29.82 -20.59 -6.11
N ASP A 257 29.82 -20.39 -4.80
CA ASP A 257 30.10 -19.10 -4.16
C ASP A 257 29.18 -17.97 -4.67
N LEU A 258 27.88 -18.27 -4.75
CA LEU A 258 26.84 -17.30 -5.07
C LEU A 258 26.08 -16.91 -3.79
N LYS A 259 25.40 -15.78 -3.85
CA LYS A 259 24.43 -15.39 -2.82
C LYS A 259 23.23 -16.35 -2.83
N PRO A 260 22.61 -16.61 -1.66
CA PRO A 260 21.52 -17.57 -1.52
C PRO A 260 20.38 -17.38 -2.53
N THR A 261 19.79 -18.49 -2.97
CA THR A 261 18.67 -18.49 -3.91
C THR A 261 17.46 -17.80 -3.28
N VAL A 262 16.93 -16.79 -3.96
CA VAL A 262 15.70 -16.09 -3.58
C VAL A 262 14.52 -16.80 -4.24
N ARG A 263 13.48 -17.09 -3.47
CA ARG A 263 12.24 -17.68 -4.02
C ARG A 263 11.07 -16.72 -3.82
N LEU A 264 10.28 -16.52 -4.87
CA LEU A 264 9.09 -15.67 -4.87
C LEU A 264 7.87 -16.54 -5.17
N PHE A 265 6.88 -16.57 -4.28
CA PHE A 265 5.65 -17.31 -4.55
C PHE A 265 4.74 -16.50 -5.49
N ALA A 266 4.35 -17.09 -6.62
CA ALA A 266 3.57 -16.41 -7.66
C ALA A 266 2.25 -15.83 -7.16
N LYS A 267 1.62 -16.44 -6.14
CA LYS A 267 0.35 -15.97 -5.54
C LYS A 267 0.51 -14.93 -4.44
N ASP A 268 1.73 -14.59 -4.02
CA ASP A 268 1.94 -13.58 -2.98
C ASP A 268 1.43 -12.21 -3.40
N PHE A 269 1.56 -11.89 -4.69
CA PHE A 269 1.16 -10.60 -5.23
C PHE A 269 0.65 -10.77 -6.66
N VAL A 270 -0.15 -9.81 -7.09
CA VAL A 270 -0.34 -9.54 -8.52
C VAL A 270 0.90 -8.76 -8.98
N TRP A 271 2.01 -9.45 -9.24
CA TRP A 271 3.32 -8.83 -9.50
C TRP A 271 3.31 -7.85 -10.67
N CYS A 272 2.46 -8.07 -11.68
CA CYS A 272 2.27 -7.15 -12.79
C CYS A 272 1.56 -5.83 -12.42
N ASN A 273 1.13 -5.65 -11.17
CA ASN A 273 0.66 -4.36 -10.65
C ASN A 273 1.80 -3.48 -10.12
N LEU A 274 2.99 -4.04 -9.87
CA LEU A 274 4.16 -3.27 -9.46
C LEU A 274 4.74 -2.58 -10.70
N ASN A 275 4.87 -1.26 -10.67
CA ASN A 275 5.40 -0.50 -11.79
C ASN A 275 6.93 -0.36 -11.67
N PRO A 276 7.73 -0.93 -12.59
CA PRO A 276 9.19 -0.83 -12.57
C PRO A 276 9.73 0.59 -12.75
N ASP A 277 8.90 1.55 -13.16
CA ASP A 277 9.29 2.96 -13.27
C ASP A 277 8.83 3.80 -12.05
N ASN A 278 8.16 3.18 -11.08
CA ASN A 278 7.74 3.82 -9.84
C ASN A 278 8.75 3.52 -8.71
N PRO A 279 9.47 4.53 -8.18
CA PRO A 279 10.42 4.31 -7.09
C PRO A 279 9.84 3.63 -5.84
N ALA A 280 8.55 3.84 -5.54
CA ALA A 280 7.90 3.18 -4.41
C ALA A 280 7.66 1.68 -4.63
N ASP A 281 7.40 1.27 -5.87
CA ASP A 281 7.23 -0.15 -6.21
C ASP A 281 8.58 -0.86 -6.30
N ILE A 282 9.62 -0.17 -6.78
CA ILE A 282 11.01 -0.65 -6.73
C ILE A 282 11.43 -0.90 -5.28
N GLU A 283 11.28 0.09 -4.40
CA GLU A 283 11.61 -0.03 -2.97
C GLU A 283 10.80 -1.15 -2.29
N ARG A 284 9.51 -1.28 -2.64
CA ARG A 284 8.66 -2.37 -2.15
C ARG A 284 9.18 -3.74 -2.59
N PHE A 285 9.56 -3.88 -3.86
CA PHE A 285 10.08 -5.13 -4.40
C PHE A 285 11.46 -5.47 -3.84
N GLU A 286 12.33 -4.48 -3.69
CA GLU A 286 13.63 -4.63 -3.05
C GLU A 286 13.49 -5.15 -1.60
N GLY A 287 12.53 -4.62 -0.84
CA GLY A 287 12.21 -5.12 0.50
C GLY A 287 11.68 -6.56 0.52
N ILE A 288 11.04 -7.03 -0.56
CA ILE A 288 10.64 -8.43 -0.70
C ILE A 288 11.87 -9.31 -0.96
N LEU A 289 12.78 -8.89 -1.84
CA LEU A 289 13.95 -9.67 -2.26
C LEU A 289 14.97 -9.89 -1.16
N ARG A 290 15.22 -8.88 -0.33
CA ARG A 290 16.27 -8.96 0.68
C ARG A 290 15.99 -10.03 1.74
N GLY A 291 14.78 -10.61 1.77
CA GLY A 291 14.32 -11.47 2.86
C GLY A 291 14.39 -10.77 4.22
N GLU A 292 14.74 -9.48 4.22
CA GLU A 292 15.07 -8.71 5.39
C GLU A 292 13.80 -8.70 6.25
N SER A 293 13.91 -9.38 7.39
CA SER A 293 13.67 -8.72 8.65
C SER A 293 14.00 -7.22 8.49
N LYS A 294 13.05 -6.39 8.05
CA LYS A 294 13.22 -4.93 8.07
C LYS A 294 13.74 -4.60 9.46
N SER A 295 14.99 -4.18 9.56
CA SER A 295 15.53 -3.71 10.82
C SER A 295 15.02 -2.29 11.00
N TRP A 296 13.82 -2.17 11.55
CA TRP A 296 13.26 -0.86 11.92
C TRP A 296 14.03 -0.36 13.14
N LYS A 297 14.53 0.87 13.09
CA LYS A 297 14.98 1.55 14.31
C LYS A 297 13.76 2.00 15.09
N ILE A 298 13.51 1.37 16.24
CA ILE A 298 12.41 1.74 17.14
C ILE A 298 12.97 2.65 18.22
N GLU A 299 12.48 3.90 18.25
CA GLU A 299 12.70 4.85 19.34
C GLU A 299 11.47 4.81 20.27
N VAL A 300 11.70 4.59 21.57
CA VAL A 300 10.64 4.59 22.58
C VAL A 300 10.68 5.92 23.32
N LYS A 301 9.57 6.65 23.28
CA LYS A 301 9.34 7.87 24.08
C LYS A 301 8.28 7.57 25.12
N GLU A 302 8.62 7.78 26.39
CA GLU A 302 7.76 7.49 27.52
C GLU A 302 7.26 8.79 28.16
N ASP A 303 5.94 8.88 28.33
CA ASP A 303 5.33 9.89 29.19
C ASP A 303 5.07 9.29 30.59
N PRO A 304 5.25 10.04 31.69
CA PRO A 304 4.98 9.54 33.03
C PRO A 304 3.50 9.15 33.20
N ASN A 305 3.25 8.02 33.88
CA ASN A 305 1.89 7.46 34.11
C ASN A 305 1.07 7.22 32.83
N SER A 306 1.73 6.73 31.77
CA SER A 306 1.12 6.46 30.47
C SER A 306 -0.03 5.44 30.54
N PHE A 307 -1.24 5.87 30.20
CA PHE A 307 -2.42 5.01 30.03
C PHE A 307 -2.58 4.52 28.57
N LEU A 308 -1.95 5.20 27.61
CA LEU A 308 -2.08 4.95 26.17
C LEU A 308 -0.68 4.91 25.55
N ALA A 309 -0.49 4.04 24.56
CA ALA A 309 0.68 4.01 23.69
C ALA A 309 0.24 4.07 22.22
N ARG A 310 1.09 4.65 21.36
CA ARG A 310 0.90 4.69 19.91
C ARG A 310 2.16 4.24 19.18
N ILE A 311 1.96 3.55 18.07
CA ILE A 311 3.00 3.24 17.11
C ILE A 311 2.95 4.31 16.02
N ILE A 312 4.04 5.07 15.89
CA ILE A 312 4.23 6.05 14.81
C ILE A 312 5.22 5.44 13.83
N ILE A 313 4.81 5.31 12.56
CA ILE A 313 5.70 4.86 11.49
C ILE A 313 6.17 6.09 10.73
N ASP A 314 7.47 6.37 10.81
CA ASP A 314 8.13 7.40 10.02
C ASP A 314 8.60 6.79 8.69
N GLY A 315 7.99 7.23 7.58
CA GLY A 315 8.27 6.71 6.24
C GLY A 315 7.15 5.86 5.62
N LYS A 316 7.49 5.14 4.55
CA LYS A 316 6.53 4.32 3.81
C LYS A 316 6.21 3.05 4.59
N TRP A 317 4.92 2.76 4.72
CA TRP A 317 4.41 1.52 5.30
C TRP A 317 3.68 0.68 4.24
N SER A 318 4.00 -0.62 4.20
CA SER A 318 3.47 -1.57 3.20
C SER A 318 2.11 -2.14 3.61
N GLY A 319 1.83 -2.25 4.91
CA GLY A 319 0.63 -2.92 5.42
C GLY A 319 0.65 -4.45 5.27
N ILE A 320 1.75 -5.05 4.83
CA ILE A 320 1.83 -6.50 4.63
C ILE A 320 1.75 -7.21 5.98
N SER A 321 0.92 -8.25 6.10
CA SER A 321 0.67 -8.96 7.36
C SER A 321 1.94 -9.47 8.05
N LYS A 322 2.91 -10.00 7.28
CA LYS A 322 4.21 -10.46 7.81
C LYS A 322 5.02 -9.31 8.43
N ASP A 323 5.07 -8.17 7.76
CA ASP A 323 5.75 -6.96 8.27
C ASP A 323 5.05 -6.40 9.52
N ALA A 324 3.72 -6.37 9.52
CA ALA A 324 2.92 -5.90 10.64
C ALA A 324 3.12 -6.78 11.88
N LYS A 325 3.10 -8.11 11.72
CA LYS A 325 3.38 -9.07 12.80
C LYS A 325 4.78 -8.84 13.38
N ARG A 326 5.79 -8.81 12.52
CA ARG A 326 7.20 -8.60 12.93
C ARG A 326 7.41 -7.25 13.62
N LEU A 327 6.76 -6.18 13.16
CA LEU A 327 6.85 -4.89 13.84
C LEU A 327 6.23 -4.96 15.24
N LEU A 328 5.09 -5.62 15.42
CA LEU A 328 4.48 -5.79 16.75
C LEU A 328 5.35 -6.64 17.68
N GLU A 329 6.00 -7.69 17.17
CA GLU A 329 7.00 -8.46 17.92
C GLU A 329 8.16 -7.54 18.36
N ASN A 330 8.73 -6.75 17.45
CA ASN A 330 9.79 -5.82 17.79
C ASN A 330 9.35 -4.72 18.77
N VAL A 331 8.10 -4.26 18.69
CA VAL A 331 7.52 -3.29 19.63
C VAL A 331 7.40 -3.91 21.03
N TYR A 332 6.99 -5.18 21.13
CA TYR A 332 6.97 -5.90 22.40
C TYR A 332 8.38 -6.02 23.00
N GLU A 333 9.39 -6.42 22.21
CA GLU A 333 10.78 -6.54 22.69
C GLU A 333 11.38 -5.20 23.15
N LYS A 334 10.89 -4.09 22.60
CA LYS A 334 11.31 -2.72 22.98
C LYS A 334 10.50 -2.12 24.11
N PHE A 335 9.40 -2.76 24.50
CA PHE A 335 8.61 -2.31 25.64
C PHE A 335 9.43 -2.52 26.92
N GLN A 336 9.51 -1.50 27.76
CA GLN A 336 10.28 -1.62 29.01
C GLN A 336 9.65 -2.65 29.93
N LYS A 337 10.47 -3.54 30.50
CA LYS A 337 10.01 -4.57 31.45
C LYS A 337 9.24 -3.93 32.61
N GLY A 338 8.08 -4.49 32.93
CA GLY A 338 7.22 -4.03 34.04
C GLY A 338 6.33 -2.83 33.74
N LYS A 339 6.41 -2.24 32.53
CA LYS A 339 5.50 -1.18 32.10
C LYS A 339 4.31 -1.75 31.33
N ARG A 340 3.13 -1.20 31.59
CA ARG A 340 1.87 -1.62 30.95
C ARG A 340 1.01 -0.40 30.66
N VAL A 341 0.35 -0.40 29.50
CA VAL A 341 -0.65 0.61 29.11
C VAL A 341 -2.03 -0.03 28.96
N LYS A 342 -3.10 0.77 28.91
CA LYS A 342 -4.45 0.26 28.66
C LYS A 342 -4.69 0.00 27.17
N PHE A 343 -4.15 0.85 26.30
CA PHE A 343 -4.29 0.74 24.85
C PHE A 343 -2.94 0.90 24.14
N LEU A 344 -2.70 0.06 23.15
CA LEU A 344 -1.70 0.25 22.12
C LEU A 344 -2.42 0.52 20.79
N ILE A 345 -2.15 1.65 20.12
CA ILE A 345 -2.83 1.99 18.87
C ILE A 345 -1.87 2.05 17.68
N THR A 346 -2.36 1.68 16.50
CA THR A 346 -1.63 1.74 15.23
C THR A 346 -2.18 2.82 14.30
N CYS A 347 -1.45 3.14 13.22
CA CYS A 347 -1.92 4.05 12.17
C CYS A 347 -3.05 3.42 11.33
N GLY A 348 -3.74 4.25 10.54
CA GLY A 348 -4.62 3.75 9.48
C GLY A 348 -3.83 2.94 8.44
N GLY A 349 -4.41 1.88 7.89
CA GLY A 349 -3.73 0.99 6.94
C GLY A 349 -2.51 0.26 7.50
N PHE A 350 -2.43 0.08 8.82
CA PHE A 350 -1.38 -0.71 9.48
C PHE A 350 -1.34 -2.16 8.96
N ILE A 351 -2.50 -2.75 8.67
CA ILE A 351 -2.61 -3.98 7.90
C ILE A 351 -3.36 -3.72 6.60
N GLN A 352 -2.99 -4.44 5.55
CA GLN A 352 -3.69 -4.46 4.27
C GLN A 352 -4.27 -5.84 4.01
N PHE A 353 -5.42 -5.89 3.34
CA PHE A 353 -6.06 -7.14 2.94
C PHE A 353 -6.70 -7.02 1.55
N ASP A 354 -6.85 -8.16 0.87
CA ASP A 354 -7.53 -8.20 -0.42
C ASP A 354 -9.04 -8.37 -0.25
N TRP A 355 -9.81 -7.92 -1.25
CA TRP A 355 -11.23 -8.18 -1.26
C TRP A 355 -11.48 -9.68 -1.47
N PRO A 356 -12.42 -10.30 -0.73
CA PRO A 356 -12.78 -11.68 -0.97
C PRO A 356 -13.35 -11.83 -2.38
N LYS A 357 -13.02 -12.92 -3.08
CA LYS A 357 -13.44 -13.16 -4.49
C LYS A 357 -14.95 -13.06 -4.72
N SER A 358 -15.73 -13.29 -3.68
CA SER A 358 -17.19 -13.24 -3.65
C SER A 358 -17.77 -11.82 -3.55
N VAL A 359 -16.96 -10.80 -3.25
CA VAL A 359 -17.36 -9.39 -3.24
C VAL A 359 -16.88 -8.72 -4.52
N SER A 360 -17.82 -8.16 -5.27
CA SER A 360 -17.55 -7.38 -6.47
C SER A 360 -17.99 -5.91 -6.29
N PRO A 361 -17.45 -4.97 -7.08
CA PRO A 361 -17.93 -3.59 -7.08
C PRO A 361 -19.45 -3.47 -7.31
N GLN A 362 -20.02 -4.31 -8.16
CA GLN A 362 -21.47 -4.37 -8.38
C GLN A 362 -22.21 -4.86 -7.14
N GLY A 363 -21.66 -5.83 -6.40
CA GLY A 363 -22.24 -6.35 -5.16
C GLY A 363 -22.21 -5.35 -4.00
N ILE A 364 -21.30 -4.37 -4.04
CA ILE A 364 -21.26 -3.26 -3.08
C ILE A 364 -22.42 -2.28 -3.31
N GLY A 365 -22.78 -2.01 -4.56
CA GLY A 365 -23.81 -1.04 -4.90
C GLY A 365 -23.36 0.40 -4.66
N ASP A 366 -24.21 1.21 -4.02
CA ASP A 366 -23.88 2.59 -3.65
C ASP A 366 -22.80 2.60 -2.55
N ASN A 367 -21.60 3.05 -2.89
CA ASN A 367 -20.48 3.07 -1.94
C ASN A 367 -20.73 3.99 -0.73
N LYS A 368 -21.66 4.97 -0.82
CA LYS A 368 -22.05 5.82 0.31
C LYS A 368 -23.00 5.11 1.28
N ASN A 369 -23.76 4.13 0.79
CA ASN A 369 -24.73 3.32 1.52
C ASN A 369 -24.62 1.86 1.03
N PRO A 370 -23.49 1.19 1.34
CA PRO A 370 -23.14 -0.06 0.70
C PRO A 370 -24.08 -1.19 1.12
N ASN A 371 -24.20 -2.20 0.26
CA ASN A 371 -24.91 -3.43 0.58
C ASN A 371 -24.35 -4.06 1.86
N ARG A 372 -25.21 -4.29 2.87
CA ARG A 372 -24.79 -4.74 4.20
C ARG A 372 -24.09 -6.10 4.18
N LYS A 373 -24.54 -7.03 3.32
CA LYS A 373 -23.93 -8.36 3.19
C LYS A 373 -22.50 -8.23 2.64
N ALA A 374 -22.31 -7.42 1.61
CA ALA A 374 -20.98 -7.19 1.03
C ALA A 374 -20.05 -6.47 2.03
N LEU A 375 -20.54 -5.48 2.76
CA LEU A 375 -19.80 -4.81 3.84
C LEU A 375 -19.35 -5.80 4.91
N ASN A 376 -20.26 -6.65 5.40
CA ASN A 376 -19.93 -7.65 6.43
C ASN A 376 -18.85 -8.62 5.92
N MET A 377 -18.91 -9.03 4.65
CA MET A 377 -17.88 -9.90 4.06
C MET A 377 -16.50 -9.23 4.02
N LEU A 378 -16.43 -7.92 3.75
CA LEU A 378 -15.17 -7.16 3.81
C LEU A 378 -14.65 -7.05 5.25
N VAL A 379 -15.53 -6.81 6.22
CA VAL A 379 -15.18 -6.76 7.65
C VAL A 379 -14.64 -8.11 8.12
N GLU A 380 -15.29 -9.21 7.76
CA GLU A 380 -14.83 -10.56 8.13
C GLU A 380 -13.47 -10.88 7.50
N GLU A 381 -13.20 -10.43 6.28
CA GLU A 381 -11.88 -10.61 5.66
C GLU A 381 -10.79 -9.80 6.39
N ALA A 382 -11.09 -8.56 6.79
CA ALA A 382 -10.20 -7.76 7.62
C ALA A 382 -9.92 -8.43 8.98
N LYS A 383 -10.95 -8.99 9.62
CA LYS A 383 -10.82 -9.73 10.88
C LYS A 383 -9.94 -10.97 10.73
N LYS A 384 -10.06 -11.73 9.63
CA LYS A 384 -9.16 -12.86 9.35
C LYS A 384 -7.72 -12.39 9.20
N CYS A 385 -7.49 -11.31 8.45
CA CYS A 385 -6.15 -10.73 8.30
C CYS A 385 -5.57 -10.31 9.66
N ALA A 386 -6.36 -9.65 10.51
CA ALA A 386 -5.95 -9.27 11.86
C ALA A 386 -5.64 -10.48 12.76
N LYS A 387 -6.45 -11.55 12.70
CA LYS A 387 -6.20 -12.81 13.44
C LYS A 387 -4.91 -13.49 12.97
N ASN A 388 -4.57 -13.41 11.68
CA ASN A 388 -3.31 -13.94 11.15
C ASN A 388 -2.09 -13.14 11.62
N VAL A 389 -2.23 -11.81 11.73
CA VAL A 389 -1.16 -10.94 12.25
C VAL A 389 -0.98 -11.16 13.75
N LEU A 390 -2.07 -11.13 14.52
CA LEU A 390 -2.10 -11.37 15.96
C LEU A 390 -2.22 -12.86 16.26
N SER A 391 -1.16 -13.62 15.94
CA SER A 391 -1.08 -15.03 16.32
C SER A 391 -1.25 -15.23 17.83
N ASN A 392 -1.65 -16.42 18.25
CA ASN A 392 -1.84 -16.72 19.68
C ASN A 392 -0.58 -16.37 20.49
N GLU A 393 0.60 -16.74 20.01
CA GLU A 393 1.89 -16.38 20.63
C GLU A 393 2.06 -14.86 20.80
N LEU A 394 1.79 -14.07 19.75
CA LEU A 394 1.95 -12.62 19.80
C LEU A 394 0.90 -11.98 20.71
N LYS A 395 -0.32 -12.51 20.75
CA LYS A 395 -1.36 -12.03 21.70
C LYS A 395 -0.93 -12.24 23.14
N GLU A 396 -0.34 -13.39 23.48
CA GLU A 396 0.16 -13.64 24.85
C GLU A 396 1.29 -12.67 25.21
N LYS A 397 2.27 -12.46 24.32
CA LYS A 397 3.32 -11.44 24.50
C LYS A 397 2.73 -10.04 24.71
N LEU A 398 1.85 -9.60 23.80
CA LEU A 398 1.25 -8.26 23.89
C LEU A 398 0.35 -8.09 25.11
N ARG A 399 -0.27 -9.17 25.62
CA ARG A 399 -1.08 -9.13 26.84
C ARG A 399 -0.24 -8.76 28.06
N GLU A 400 1.07 -8.93 28.05
CA GLU A 400 1.93 -8.49 29.17
C GLU A 400 2.01 -6.95 29.26
N VAL A 401 1.93 -6.27 28.11
CA VAL A 401 2.21 -4.82 27.99
C VAL A 401 0.97 -3.97 27.71
N THR A 402 -0.12 -4.56 27.22
CA THR A 402 -1.38 -3.83 26.98
C THR A 402 -2.64 -4.70 27.14
N ASP A 403 -3.76 -4.07 27.52
CA ASP A 403 -5.07 -4.75 27.59
C ASP A 403 -5.78 -4.78 26.23
N TYR A 404 -5.66 -3.69 25.48
CA TYR A 404 -6.31 -3.51 24.20
C TYR A 404 -5.31 -3.12 23.12
N ILE A 405 -5.51 -3.60 21.90
CA ILE A 405 -4.81 -3.11 20.71
C ILE A 405 -5.81 -2.72 19.63
N THR A 406 -5.56 -1.59 18.97
CA THR A 406 -6.32 -1.21 17.77
C THR A 406 -5.47 -1.33 16.51
N LEU A 407 -6.04 -1.97 15.49
CA LEU A 407 -5.41 -2.19 14.18
C LEU A 407 -6.16 -1.39 13.11
N GLY A 408 -5.48 -0.43 12.47
CA GLY A 408 -5.97 0.15 11.23
C GLY A 408 -5.85 -0.85 10.08
N ALA A 409 -6.95 -1.16 9.41
CA ALA A 409 -7.02 -2.19 8.39
C ALA A 409 -7.62 -1.64 7.09
N ASP A 410 -6.82 -1.58 6.03
CA ASP A 410 -7.27 -1.09 4.73
C ASP A 410 -7.39 -2.26 3.75
N SER A 411 -8.44 -2.29 2.94
CA SER A 411 -8.36 -3.12 1.74
C SER A 411 -7.35 -2.53 0.76
N TYR A 412 -6.66 -3.34 -0.03
CA TYR A 412 -5.65 -2.88 -0.98
C TYR A 412 -6.09 -1.62 -1.74
N LEU A 413 -5.42 -0.52 -1.42
CA LEU A 413 -5.69 0.80 -1.95
C LEU A 413 -4.71 1.07 -3.08
N ASN A 414 -5.20 1.21 -4.31
CA ASN A 414 -4.37 1.79 -5.37
C ASN A 414 -4.17 3.28 -5.04
N LYS A 415 -3.01 3.63 -4.45
CA LYS A 415 -2.70 4.99 -4.02
C LYS A 415 -2.70 5.99 -5.18
N ASP A 416 -2.50 5.53 -6.42
CA ASP A 416 -2.56 6.33 -7.64
C ASP A 416 -3.99 6.54 -8.16
N ASN A 417 -4.97 5.78 -7.63
CA ASN A 417 -6.36 5.87 -8.03
C ASN A 417 -7.34 5.59 -6.88
N LEU A 418 -7.58 6.63 -6.07
CA LEU A 418 -8.49 6.61 -4.91
C LEU A 418 -9.98 6.51 -5.27
N THR A 419 -10.34 6.52 -6.55
CA THR A 419 -11.75 6.29 -6.99
C THR A 419 -12.06 4.81 -7.17
N LYS A 420 -11.05 3.92 -7.12
CA LYS A 420 -11.29 2.49 -7.10
C LYS A 420 -11.94 2.07 -5.77
N PRO A 421 -12.85 1.07 -5.80
CA PRO A 421 -13.47 0.55 -4.60
C PRO A 421 -12.46 0.12 -3.54
N HIS A 422 -12.58 0.65 -2.33
CA HIS A 422 -11.74 0.31 -1.17
C HIS A 422 -12.51 0.54 0.14
N ILE A 423 -12.07 -0.09 1.23
CA ILE A 423 -12.59 0.13 2.57
C ILE A 423 -11.43 0.39 3.53
N GLU A 424 -11.66 1.25 4.52
CA GLU A 424 -10.71 1.56 5.60
C GLU A 424 -11.41 1.28 6.94
N LEU A 425 -10.86 0.38 7.74
CA LEU A 425 -11.42 -0.13 8.98
C LEU A 425 -10.49 0.13 10.17
N VAL A 426 -11.06 0.08 11.36
CA VAL A 426 -10.33 0.03 12.63
C VAL A 426 -10.89 -1.14 13.42
N LEU A 427 -10.03 -2.07 13.82
CA LEU A 427 -10.38 -3.25 14.59
C LEU A 427 -9.87 -3.07 16.02
N LEU A 428 -10.72 -3.28 17.02
CA LEU A 428 -10.34 -3.31 18.43
C LEU A 428 -10.24 -4.78 18.87
N VAL A 429 -9.09 -5.14 19.42
CA VAL A 429 -8.83 -6.47 19.96
C VAL A 429 -8.69 -6.35 21.47
N ASP A 430 -9.49 -7.13 22.19
CA ASP A 430 -9.33 -7.33 23.63
C ASP A 430 -8.32 -8.45 23.82
N LEU A 431 -7.14 -8.12 24.35
CA LEU A 431 -6.08 -9.10 24.51
C LEU A 431 -6.36 -10.04 25.68
N LYS A 432 -7.20 -9.66 26.66
CA LYS A 432 -7.59 -10.55 27.76
C LYS A 432 -8.40 -11.74 27.25
N THR A 433 -9.32 -11.50 26.32
CA THR A 433 -10.11 -12.57 25.68
C THR A 433 -9.45 -13.13 24.42
N GLY A 434 -8.56 -12.35 23.80
CA GLY A 434 -7.92 -12.68 22.52
C GLY A 434 -8.83 -12.49 21.30
N GLU A 435 -10.02 -11.88 21.48
CA GLU A 435 -11.03 -11.68 20.44
C GLU A 435 -11.06 -10.26 19.90
N ILE A 436 -11.51 -10.12 18.66
CA ILE A 436 -11.83 -8.82 18.06
C ILE A 436 -13.17 -8.38 18.63
N SER A 437 -13.12 -7.60 19.72
CA SER A 437 -14.28 -7.20 20.51
C SER A 437 -15.13 -6.13 19.83
N HIS A 438 -14.54 -5.34 18.93
CA HIS A 438 -15.27 -4.28 18.22
C HIS A 438 -14.62 -3.93 16.88
N TRP A 439 -15.39 -3.31 15.98
CA TRP A 439 -14.87 -2.75 14.74
C TRP A 439 -15.63 -1.49 14.34
N THR A 440 -14.95 -0.61 13.61
CA THR A 440 -15.56 0.48 12.88
C THR A 440 -14.81 0.73 11.58
N GLY A 441 -15.16 1.77 10.86
CA GLY A 441 -14.46 2.16 9.65
C GLY A 441 -14.78 3.57 9.23
N LYS A 442 -14.12 3.99 8.16
CA LYS A 442 -14.19 5.37 7.70
C LYS A 442 -15.59 5.74 7.22
N SER A 443 -16.18 6.71 7.91
CA SER A 443 -17.51 7.26 7.59
C SER A 443 -17.42 8.58 6.84
N TYR A 444 -16.26 9.26 6.88
CA TYR A 444 -16.08 10.58 6.29
C TYR A 444 -14.86 10.66 5.35
N PRO A 445 -15.01 10.33 4.06
CA PRO A 445 -13.90 10.35 3.10
C PRO A 445 -13.41 11.76 2.76
N THR A 446 -12.17 11.83 2.25
CA THR A 446 -11.70 13.00 1.51
C THR A 446 -12.52 13.17 0.22
N SER A 447 -12.40 14.32 -0.47
CA SER A 447 -13.09 14.50 -1.76
C SER A 447 -12.62 13.52 -2.83
N MET A 448 -11.35 13.10 -2.82
CA MET A 448 -10.80 12.16 -3.81
C MET A 448 -11.26 10.72 -3.56
N GLN A 449 -11.53 10.36 -2.31
CA GLN A 449 -11.94 9.01 -1.93
C GLN A 449 -13.45 8.78 -2.04
N GLN A 450 -14.27 9.84 -2.16
CA GLN A 450 -15.72 9.69 -2.00
C GLN A 450 -16.38 8.73 -3.00
N GLU A 451 -15.76 8.51 -4.16
CA GLU A 451 -16.27 7.64 -5.22
C GLU A 451 -15.88 6.18 -5.03
N GLY A 452 -14.72 5.93 -4.39
CA GLY A 452 -14.19 4.59 -4.17
C GLY A 452 -14.43 4.04 -2.77
N LEU A 453 -14.58 4.89 -1.75
CA LEU A 453 -14.68 4.42 -0.37
C LEU A 453 -16.03 3.73 -0.14
N VAL A 454 -15.98 2.44 0.21
CA VAL A 454 -17.07 1.71 0.86
C VAL A 454 -17.21 2.26 2.27
N ARG A 455 -18.21 3.10 2.46
CA ARG A 455 -18.34 3.95 3.64
C ARG A 455 -19.07 3.24 4.76
N ILE A 456 -18.70 3.53 6.00
CA ILE A 456 -19.58 3.31 7.14
C ILE A 456 -20.70 4.35 7.08
N SER A 457 -21.87 3.90 6.64
CA SER A 457 -23.04 4.73 6.38
C SER A 457 -23.63 5.32 7.67
N GLU A 458 -24.61 6.19 7.51
CA GLU A 458 -25.29 6.91 8.59
C GLU A 458 -25.90 5.97 9.65
N GLU A 459 -26.53 4.89 9.20
CA GLU A 459 -27.08 3.80 10.02
C GLU A 459 -26.04 2.97 10.78
N LEU A 460 -24.75 3.20 10.54
CA LEU A 460 -23.63 2.48 11.15
C LEU A 460 -22.70 3.40 11.94
N LEU A 461 -23.02 4.69 12.09
CA LEU A 461 -22.15 5.62 12.82
C LEU A 461 -21.97 5.23 14.30
N GLU A 462 -22.95 4.55 14.89
CA GLU A 462 -22.85 4.01 16.26
C GLU A 462 -21.69 3.02 16.44
N THR A 463 -21.22 2.37 15.37
CA THR A 463 -20.01 1.53 15.42
C THR A 463 -18.76 2.30 15.83
N HIS A 464 -18.74 3.64 15.74
CA HIS A 464 -17.60 4.42 16.23
C HIS A 464 -17.51 4.43 17.76
N PHE A 465 -18.49 3.89 18.49
CA PHE A 465 -18.55 3.92 19.95
C PHE A 465 -18.60 2.50 20.52
N VAL A 466 -17.87 2.28 21.61
CA VAL A 466 -17.86 1.00 22.34
C VAL A 466 -17.77 1.26 23.84
N LYS A 467 -18.56 0.53 24.63
CA LYS A 467 -18.45 0.52 26.09
C LYS A 467 -17.54 -0.62 26.50
N LEU A 468 -16.44 -0.30 27.18
CA LEU A 468 -15.53 -1.30 27.75
C LEU A 468 -15.68 -1.31 29.27
N PRO A 469 -15.81 -2.47 29.94
CA PRO A 469 -16.17 -2.54 31.36
C PRO A 469 -15.29 -1.71 32.30
N GLU A 470 -13.97 -1.75 32.11
CA GLU A 470 -12.98 -1.08 32.98
C GLU A 470 -12.50 0.28 32.46
N VAL A 471 -12.94 0.68 31.27
CA VAL A 471 -12.51 1.94 30.63
C VAL A 471 -13.67 2.92 30.53
N GLY A 472 -14.90 2.46 30.34
CA GLY A 472 -16.03 3.30 30.00
C GLY A 472 -16.20 3.43 28.49
N ARG A 473 -16.76 4.56 28.04
CA ARG A 473 -17.10 4.78 26.64
C ARG A 473 -15.90 5.24 25.82
N VAL A 474 -15.58 4.51 24.77
CA VAL A 474 -14.49 4.80 23.84
C VAL A 474 -15.06 5.16 22.47
N MET A 475 -14.53 6.21 21.87
CA MET A 475 -14.78 6.59 20.49
C MET A 475 -13.59 6.23 19.60
N LEU A 476 -13.82 5.43 18.56
CA LEU A 476 -12.82 5.05 17.55
C LEU A 476 -13.04 5.86 16.27
N LEU A 477 -11.98 6.48 15.76
CA LEU A 477 -12.02 7.29 14.54
C LEU A 477 -10.97 6.79 13.54
N GLY A 478 -11.39 6.58 12.29
CA GLY A 478 -10.49 6.44 11.16
C GLY A 478 -9.86 7.79 10.77
N CYS A 479 -8.95 7.76 9.79
CA CYS A 479 -8.09 8.89 9.46
C CYS A 479 -8.83 10.22 9.25
N HIS A 480 -9.79 10.27 8.32
CA HIS A 480 -10.46 11.54 7.97
C HIS A 480 -11.77 11.78 8.76
N ASP A 481 -12.18 10.86 9.64
CA ASP A 481 -13.40 10.98 10.44
C ASP A 481 -13.32 12.13 11.44
N LEU A 482 -12.14 12.37 12.00
CA LEU A 482 -11.90 13.51 12.89
C LEU A 482 -12.21 14.86 12.20
N LYS A 483 -12.18 14.93 10.86
CA LYS A 483 -12.54 16.13 10.11
C LYS A 483 -13.99 16.56 10.29
N MET A 484 -14.88 15.66 10.70
CA MET A 484 -16.26 16.00 11.07
C MET A 484 -16.33 16.94 12.27
N PHE A 485 -15.26 17.02 13.06
CA PHE A 485 -15.12 17.91 14.21
C PHE A 485 -14.30 19.17 13.90
N ASP A 486 -14.06 19.52 12.63
CA ASP A 486 -13.38 20.78 12.28
C ASP A 486 -14.40 21.87 11.87
N PRO A 487 -14.60 22.93 12.68
CA PRO A 487 -15.51 24.03 12.35
C PRO A 487 -15.19 24.75 11.05
N ARG A 488 -13.90 24.83 10.67
CA ARG A 488 -13.48 25.46 9.40
C ARG A 488 -13.89 24.60 8.20
N HIS A 489 -14.13 23.32 8.43
CA HIS A 489 -14.57 22.39 7.42
C HIS A 489 -16.09 22.36 7.31
N TYR A 490 -16.80 22.05 8.40
CA TYR A 490 -18.24 21.81 8.28
C TYR A 490 -19.09 23.09 8.15
N LYS A 491 -18.55 24.27 8.46
CA LYS A 491 -19.21 25.57 8.19
C LYS A 491 -19.12 26.02 6.72
N ARG A 492 -18.50 25.24 5.84
CA ARG A 492 -18.42 25.58 4.41
C ARG A 492 -19.80 25.48 3.75
N LEU A 493 -20.21 26.56 3.08
CA LEU A 493 -21.50 26.67 2.39
C LEU A 493 -21.71 25.52 1.37
N ASN A 494 -20.66 25.18 0.62
CA ASN A 494 -20.69 24.23 -0.50
C ASN A 494 -20.53 22.75 -0.11
N LEU A 495 -20.69 22.38 1.17
CA LEU A 495 -20.71 20.96 1.54
C LEU A 495 -21.98 20.27 1.03
N SER A 496 -21.81 19.07 0.46
CA SER A 496 -22.92 18.24 0.00
C SER A 496 -23.88 17.92 1.14
N LYS A 497 -25.17 17.72 0.81
CA LYS A 497 -26.23 17.42 1.79
C LYS A 497 -25.89 16.19 2.64
N TRP A 498 -25.41 15.11 2.03
CA TRP A 498 -25.03 13.89 2.74
C TRP A 498 -23.88 14.13 3.74
N ARG A 499 -22.86 14.92 3.39
CA ARG A 499 -21.76 15.25 4.32
C ARG A 499 -22.26 16.05 5.51
N LYS A 500 -23.13 17.04 5.28
CA LYS A 500 -23.76 17.83 6.35
C LYS A 500 -24.57 16.93 7.29
N ASN A 501 -25.31 15.97 6.73
CA ASN A 501 -26.13 15.04 7.50
C ASN A 501 -25.27 14.08 8.35
N THR A 502 -24.25 13.46 7.75
CA THR A 502 -23.30 12.59 8.46
C THR A 502 -22.60 13.33 9.62
N ILE A 503 -22.18 14.59 9.42
CA ILE A 503 -21.60 15.42 10.50
C ILE A 503 -22.61 15.67 11.62
N LYS A 504 -23.84 16.07 11.26
CA LYS A 504 -24.91 16.35 12.24
C LYS A 504 -25.24 15.11 13.07
N GLN A 505 -25.35 13.95 12.43
CA GLN A 505 -25.61 12.68 13.11
C GLN A 505 -24.44 12.24 13.99
N MET A 506 -23.20 12.30 13.48
CA MET A 506 -22.02 11.99 14.30
C MET A 506 -21.95 12.88 15.55
N HIS A 507 -22.22 14.18 15.43
CA HIS A 507 -22.26 15.08 16.60
C HIS A 507 -23.40 14.73 17.56
N LYS A 508 -24.57 14.33 17.06
CA LYS A 508 -25.71 13.90 17.88
C LYS A 508 -25.36 12.64 18.66
N ILE A 509 -24.85 11.61 17.99
CA ILE A 509 -24.47 10.34 18.60
C ILE A 509 -23.34 10.56 19.60
N ALA A 510 -22.29 11.29 19.23
CA ALA A 510 -21.15 11.54 20.13
C ALA A 510 -21.56 12.25 21.43
N LYS A 511 -22.50 13.20 21.37
CA LYS A 511 -23.05 13.86 22.57
C LYS A 511 -23.91 12.93 23.42
N SER A 512 -24.60 11.97 22.80
CA SER A 512 -25.43 11.00 23.51
C SER A 512 -24.62 9.87 24.13
N GLU A 513 -23.56 9.42 23.47
CA GLU A 513 -22.69 8.34 23.94
C GLU A 513 -21.75 8.80 25.05
N GLU A 514 -21.45 10.10 25.12
CA GLU A 514 -20.55 10.72 26.10
C GLU A 514 -19.20 9.97 26.23
N PRO A 515 -18.43 9.83 25.13
CA PRO A 515 -17.15 9.13 25.18
C PRO A 515 -16.21 9.81 26.17
N ILE A 516 -15.48 9.02 26.94
CA ILE A 516 -14.44 9.52 27.84
C ILE A 516 -13.04 9.41 27.25
N LEU A 517 -12.87 8.48 26.28
CA LEU A 517 -11.64 8.24 25.54
C LEU A 517 -11.90 8.33 24.02
N VAL A 518 -11.00 8.97 23.28
CA VAL A 518 -11.04 9.01 21.81
C VAL A 518 -9.72 8.53 21.21
N LEU A 519 -9.79 7.53 20.33
CA LEU A 519 -8.64 6.94 19.63
C LEU A 519 -8.74 7.20 18.12
N HIS A 520 -7.72 7.82 17.53
CA HIS A 520 -7.71 8.25 16.14
C HIS A 520 -6.58 7.58 15.34
N HIS A 521 -6.91 7.09 14.14
CA HIS A 521 -6.02 6.27 13.31
C HIS A 521 -5.69 6.96 11.98
N PRO A 522 -4.85 8.00 11.97
CA PRO A 522 -4.37 8.61 10.73
C PRO A 522 -3.38 7.70 9.98
N HIS A 523 -3.36 7.71 8.65
CA HIS A 523 -2.43 6.91 7.82
C HIS A 523 -1.00 7.45 7.82
N THR A 524 -0.84 8.74 7.50
CA THR A 524 0.43 9.46 7.54
C THR A 524 0.14 10.85 8.06
N THR A 525 0.81 11.27 9.13
CA THR A 525 0.65 12.63 9.66
C THR A 525 1.94 13.38 9.36
N VAL A 526 1.89 14.18 8.30
CA VAL A 526 3.05 14.91 7.78
C VAL A 526 3.39 16.14 8.64
N LYS A 527 2.45 16.60 9.50
CA LYS A 527 2.61 17.81 10.32
C LYS A 527 1.87 17.72 11.67
N ILE A 528 2.57 18.09 12.75
CA ILE A 528 2.10 18.14 14.16
C ILE A 528 0.71 18.81 14.32
N ARG A 529 0.42 19.85 13.53
CA ARG A 529 -0.80 20.66 13.69
C ARG A 529 -1.96 20.29 12.76
N THR A 530 -1.85 19.21 11.98
CA THR A 530 -2.86 18.85 10.97
C THR A 530 -4.25 18.70 11.57
N TRP A 531 -4.34 18.12 12.76
CA TRP A 531 -5.60 17.78 13.43
C TRP A 531 -5.97 18.71 14.59
N GLY A 532 -5.14 19.72 14.90
CA GLY A 532 -5.29 20.54 16.11
C GLY A 532 -6.65 21.25 16.23
N ASN A 533 -7.16 21.83 15.13
CA ASN A 533 -8.48 22.48 15.14
C ASN A 533 -9.61 21.49 15.43
N ALA A 534 -9.52 20.28 14.87
CA ALA A 534 -10.54 19.27 15.02
C ALA A 534 -10.55 18.70 16.44
N TRP A 535 -9.37 18.39 16.99
CA TRP A 535 -9.22 17.96 18.39
C TRP A 535 -9.74 18.99 19.39
N ASN A 536 -9.34 20.27 19.21
CA ASN A 536 -9.77 21.34 20.10
C ASN A 536 -11.30 21.51 20.11
N TYR A 537 -11.93 21.42 18.95
CA TYR A 537 -13.39 21.55 18.86
C TYR A 537 -14.11 20.29 19.36
N LEU A 538 -13.58 19.09 19.09
CA LEU A 538 -14.13 17.84 19.62
C LEU A 538 -14.20 17.90 21.16
N ARG A 539 -13.10 18.26 21.81
CA ARG A 539 -13.05 18.41 23.28
C ARG A 539 -13.98 19.49 23.81
N LYS A 540 -14.17 20.57 23.04
CA LYS A 540 -15.11 21.63 23.41
C LYS A 540 -16.56 21.15 23.43
N ILE A 541 -16.96 20.30 22.49
CA ILE A 541 -18.35 19.84 22.38
C ILE A 541 -18.65 18.54 23.12
N LEU A 542 -17.60 17.78 23.48
CA LEU A 542 -17.67 16.54 24.26
C LEU A 542 -16.85 16.70 25.55
N PRO A 543 -17.39 17.40 26.58
CA PRO A 543 -16.67 17.65 27.83
C PRO A 543 -16.35 16.37 28.63
N SER A 544 -17.06 15.27 28.35
CA SER A 544 -16.78 13.94 28.91
C SER A 544 -15.40 13.39 28.51
N VAL A 545 -14.85 13.82 27.37
CA VAL A 545 -13.56 13.34 26.84
C VAL A 545 -12.40 13.88 27.69
N ASN A 546 -11.86 13.02 28.55
CA ASN A 546 -10.72 13.34 29.41
C ASN A 546 -9.39 12.76 28.89
N ARG A 547 -9.44 11.78 27.97
CA ARG A 547 -8.27 11.19 27.32
C ARG A 547 -8.47 11.10 25.82
N PHE A 548 -7.43 11.34 25.04
CA PHE A 548 -7.45 11.16 23.59
C PHE A 548 -6.05 10.88 23.06
N LEU A 549 -5.95 10.10 21.98
CA LEU A 549 -4.69 9.81 21.32
C LEU A 549 -4.91 9.62 19.82
N GLY A 550 -3.95 10.10 19.02
CA GLY A 550 -3.88 9.80 17.59
C GLY A 550 -2.53 9.17 17.24
N ALA A 551 -2.53 8.15 16.38
CA ALA A 551 -1.31 7.47 15.92
C ALA A 551 -0.45 8.27 14.92
N GLY A 552 -0.70 9.57 14.79
CA GLY A 552 0.05 10.50 13.94
C GLY A 552 1.13 11.29 14.68
N VAL A 553 2.14 11.78 13.95
CA VAL A 553 3.18 12.71 14.43
C VAL A 553 2.59 13.97 15.07
#